data_AF-A0ABC8AGF6-F1
#
_entry.id   AF-A0ABC8AGF6-F1
#
_cell.length_a   1.000
_cell.length_b   1.000
_cell.length_c   1.000
_cell.angle_alpha   90.00
_cell.angle_beta   90.00
_cell.angle_gamma   90.00
#
_symmetry.space_group_name_H-M   'P 1'
#
loop_
_entity.id
_entity.type
_entity.pdbx_description
1 polymer ?
#
loop_
_entity_poly.entity_id
_entity_poly.type
_entity_poly.pdbx_seq_one_letter_code
_entity_poly.pdbx_strand_id
1 'polypeptide(L)'
;MDERSDVDEMVVFSDGSVTPQTYLSRLKAFVERCYGSSEIDQSSPTIVLELNDITFDVVPVTKIGFGELKIPNGSGGWMSTNPNDFNAMREAKNKGINALIKPTIRLMKYWNAASGFLFDSFALEQGICGQGFW
;
A
#
# COMPACT_ATOMS: atom_id res chain seq x y z
N MET A 1 2.93 16.32 -12.11
CA MET A 1 2.58 14.91 -11.84
C MET A 1 3.62 14.40 -10.86
N ASP A 2 3.24 13.53 -9.94
CA ASP A 2 4.21 12.84 -9.10
C ASP A 2 4.92 11.80 -9.99
N GLU A 3 6.22 11.97 -10.21
CA GLU A 3 7.04 11.05 -11.01
C GLU A 3 7.37 9.77 -10.23
N ARG A 4 7.07 9.73 -8.93
CA ARG A 4 7.24 8.57 -8.04
C ARG A 4 5.89 7.94 -7.70
N SER A 5 5.09 7.67 -8.72
CA SER A 5 3.79 7.03 -8.52
C SER A 5 4.01 5.56 -8.16
N ASP A 6 3.99 5.26 -6.87
CA ASP A 6 4.06 3.89 -6.37
C ASP A 6 2.73 3.15 -6.61
N VAL A 7 2.81 1.91 -7.09
CA VAL A 7 1.66 1.01 -7.29
C VAL A 7 1.71 -0.09 -6.25
N ASP A 8 0.78 -0.06 -5.31
CA ASP A 8 0.63 -1.11 -4.30
C ASP A 8 -0.04 -2.35 -4.90
N GLU A 9 0.64 -3.50 -4.90
CA GLU A 9 0.05 -4.77 -5.30
C GLU A 9 0.06 -5.85 -4.22
N MET A 10 -1.13 -6.39 -3.95
CA MET A 10 -1.34 -7.38 -2.89
C MET A 10 -1.33 -8.81 -3.43
N VAL A 11 -0.34 -9.61 -3.01
CA VAL A 11 -0.24 -11.02 -3.39
C VAL A 11 -0.79 -11.90 -2.29
N VAL A 12 -1.95 -12.51 -2.55
CA VAL A 12 -2.66 -13.36 -1.58
C VAL A 12 -2.15 -14.79 -1.63
N PHE A 13 -1.48 -15.21 -0.57
CA PHE A 13 -1.06 -16.60 -0.37
C PHE A 13 -2.22 -17.47 0.13
N SER A 14 -2.27 -18.70 -0.38
CA SER A 14 -3.29 -19.68 -0.04
C SER A 14 -3.01 -20.44 1.25
N ASP A 15 -1.72 -20.56 1.63
CA ASP A 15 -1.30 -21.04 2.93
C ASP A 15 -1.23 -19.83 3.89
N GLY A 16 -1.46 -20.08 5.19
CA GLY A 16 -1.27 -19.09 6.26
C GLY A 16 -0.44 -19.65 7.41
N SER A 17 0.42 -20.61 7.09
CA SER A 17 1.12 -21.46 8.06
C SER A 17 2.55 -21.01 8.36
N VAL A 18 3.08 -20.03 7.64
CA VAL A 18 4.47 -19.57 7.79
C VAL A 18 4.56 -18.11 8.24
N THR A 19 5.76 -17.71 8.63
CA THR A 19 6.03 -16.37 9.15
C THR A 19 5.98 -15.31 8.04
N PRO A 20 5.72 -14.04 8.37
CA PRO A 20 5.75 -12.93 7.41
C PRO A 20 7.06 -12.87 6.62
N GLN A 21 8.20 -13.08 7.29
CA GLN A 21 9.52 -13.09 6.66
C GLN A 21 9.66 -14.20 5.61
N THR A 22 9.02 -15.35 5.82
CA THR A 22 9.04 -16.46 4.85
C THR A 22 8.28 -16.06 3.58
N TYR A 23 7.14 -15.37 3.71
CA TYR A 23 6.40 -14.87 2.55
C TYR A 23 7.16 -13.78 1.81
N LEU A 24 7.79 -12.84 2.53
CA LEU A 24 8.65 -11.82 1.93
C LEU A 24 9.81 -12.44 1.16
N SER A 25 10.45 -13.45 1.72
CA SER A 25 11.54 -14.18 1.05
C SER A 25 11.05 -14.91 -0.21
N ARG A 26 9.85 -15.51 -0.17
CA ARG A 26 9.24 -16.16 -1.34
C ARG A 26 8.89 -15.16 -2.43
N LEU A 27 8.33 -14.00 -2.07
CA LEU A 27 8.05 -12.92 -3.01
C LEU A 27 9.34 -12.38 -3.62
N LYS A 28 10.36 -12.10 -2.80
CA LYS A 28 11.66 -11.65 -3.27
C LYS A 28 12.26 -12.62 -4.29
N ALA A 29 12.32 -13.91 -3.96
CA ALA A 29 12.82 -14.93 -4.89
C ALA A 29 11.98 -15.03 -6.19
N PHE A 30 10.67 -14.83 -6.11
CA PHE A 30 9.81 -14.77 -7.30
C PHE A 30 10.13 -13.55 -8.17
N VAL A 31 10.23 -12.36 -7.57
CA VAL A 31 10.52 -11.11 -8.27
C VAL A 31 11.92 -11.15 -8.89
N GLU A 32 12.94 -11.60 -8.15
CA GLU A 32 14.31 -11.77 -8.65
C GLU A 32 14.38 -12.74 -9.83
N ARG A 33 13.60 -13.83 -9.79
CA ARG A 33 13.57 -14.81 -10.88
C ARG A 33 12.89 -14.26 -12.14
N CYS A 34 11.78 -13.54 -11.98
CA CYS A 34 10.96 -13.08 -13.11
C CYS A 34 11.46 -11.74 -13.69
N TYR A 35 12.07 -10.91 -12.86
CA TYR A 35 12.45 -9.52 -13.16
C TYR A 35 13.90 -9.21 -12.81
N GLY A 36 14.80 -10.20 -12.79
CA GLY A 36 16.19 -10.06 -12.30
C GLY A 36 17.08 -9.05 -13.04
N SER A 37 16.60 -8.42 -14.11
CA SER A 37 17.24 -7.26 -14.74
C SER A 37 16.81 -5.90 -14.14
N SER A 38 15.92 -5.90 -13.15
CA SER A 38 15.29 -4.72 -12.54
C SER A 38 15.84 -4.48 -11.14
N GLU A 39 15.72 -3.26 -10.62
CA GLU A 39 16.12 -2.96 -9.23
C GLU A 39 15.07 -3.52 -8.26
N ILE A 40 15.56 -4.29 -7.28
CA ILE A 40 14.74 -5.00 -6.29
C ILE A 40 15.30 -4.69 -4.91
N ASP A 41 14.52 -3.97 -4.11
CA ASP A 41 14.86 -3.69 -2.71
C ASP A 41 13.76 -4.20 -1.76
N GLN A 42 14.14 -4.59 -0.56
CA GLN A 42 13.20 -4.94 0.49
C GLN A 42 13.05 -3.74 1.43
N SER A 43 12.06 -2.88 1.17
CA SER A 43 11.67 -1.79 2.06
C SER A 43 10.52 -2.23 2.97
N SER A 44 10.57 -1.86 4.25
CA SER A 44 9.63 -2.26 5.31
C SER A 44 8.14 -2.29 4.91
N PRO A 45 7.38 -3.40 5.11
CA PRO A 45 7.66 -4.82 4.94
C PRO A 45 7.07 -5.32 3.59
N THR A 46 7.45 -4.66 2.51
CA THR A 46 7.04 -4.93 1.13
C THR A 46 8.27 -5.31 0.30
N ILE A 47 8.05 -5.80 -0.91
CA ILE A 47 9.12 -5.92 -1.91
C ILE A 47 8.91 -4.81 -2.92
N VAL A 48 9.89 -3.91 -3.01
CA VAL A 48 9.90 -2.82 -3.98
C VAL A 48 10.46 -3.37 -5.29
N LEU A 49 9.69 -3.24 -6.36
CA LEU A 49 10.07 -3.64 -7.71
C LEU A 49 10.01 -2.42 -8.62
N GLU A 50 11.17 -1.98 -9.12
CA GLU A 50 11.24 -0.85 -10.04
C GLU A 50 11.25 -1.33 -11.50
N LEU A 51 10.21 -1.01 -12.26
CA LEU A 51 10.09 -1.34 -13.68
C LEU A 51 10.04 -0.06 -14.52
N ASN A 52 11.20 0.32 -15.07
CA ASN A 52 11.40 1.60 -15.76
C ASN A 52 11.06 2.78 -14.83
N ASP A 53 10.08 3.62 -15.19
CA ASP A 53 9.67 4.80 -14.41
C ASP A 53 8.50 4.50 -13.44
N ILE A 54 8.20 3.22 -13.16
CA ILE A 54 7.11 2.81 -12.26
C ILE A 54 7.66 1.92 -11.15
N THR A 55 7.38 2.30 -9.90
CA THR A 55 7.73 1.53 -8.71
C THR A 55 6.51 0.76 -8.21
N PHE A 56 6.69 -0.53 -7.94
CA PHE A 56 5.65 -1.41 -7.42
C PHE A 56 5.99 -1.86 -6.00
N ASP A 57 5.06 -1.63 -5.07
CA ASP A 57 5.15 -2.11 -3.71
C ASP A 57 4.36 -3.42 -3.60
N VAL A 58 5.08 -4.55 -3.65
CA VAL A 58 4.47 -5.88 -3.61
C VAL A 58 4.33 -6.34 -2.16
N VAL A 59 3.09 -6.48 -1.71
CA VAL A 59 2.75 -6.80 -0.31
C VAL A 59 2.24 -8.25 -0.21
N PRO A 60 2.88 -9.11 0.61
CA PRO A 60 2.32 -10.44 0.86
C PRO A 60 1.10 -10.33 1.76
N VAL A 61 0.03 -11.02 1.38
CA VAL A 61 -1.20 -11.13 2.17
C VAL A 61 -1.43 -12.60 2.51
N THR A 62 -1.68 -12.88 3.79
CA THR A 62 -2.19 -14.19 4.22
C THR A 62 -3.67 -14.09 4.54
N LYS A 63 -4.42 -15.14 4.18
CA LYS A 63 -5.78 -15.34 4.66
C LYS A 63 -5.73 -16.15 5.95
N ILE A 64 -6.44 -15.70 6.97
CA ILE A 64 -6.79 -16.54 8.11
C ILE A 64 -8.27 -16.93 8.02
N GLY A 65 -8.68 -17.93 8.80
CA GLY A 65 -10.06 -18.42 8.81
C GLY A 65 -11.07 -17.27 8.91
N PHE A 66 -12.25 -17.46 8.31
CA PHE A 66 -13.31 -16.44 8.17
C PHE A 66 -13.04 -15.30 7.18
N GLY A 67 -11.98 -15.36 6.38
CA GLY A 67 -11.75 -14.43 5.27
C GLY A 67 -11.05 -13.12 5.67
N GLU A 68 -10.56 -13.03 6.90
CA GLU A 68 -9.75 -11.90 7.36
C GLU A 68 -8.37 -11.91 6.68
N LEU A 69 -7.95 -10.74 6.21
CA LEU A 69 -6.67 -10.53 5.52
C LEU A 69 -5.64 -9.98 6.50
N LYS A 70 -4.42 -10.49 6.42
CA LYS A 70 -3.29 -10.02 7.22
C LYS A 70 -2.09 -9.70 6.34
N ILE A 71 -1.40 -8.61 6.68
CA ILE A 71 -0.14 -8.17 6.06
C ILE A 71 0.97 -8.15 7.12
N PRO A 72 2.25 -8.21 6.71
CA PRO A 72 3.35 -8.02 7.64
C PRO A 72 3.28 -6.65 8.33
N ASN A 73 3.68 -6.59 9.61
CA ASN A 73 3.63 -5.37 10.42
C ASN A 73 5.00 -4.64 10.54
N GLY A 74 6.03 -5.09 9.82
CA GLY A 74 7.39 -4.52 9.90
C GLY A 74 8.25 -5.01 11.08
N SER A 75 7.66 -5.56 12.15
CA SER A 75 8.38 -6.10 13.32
C SER A 75 8.48 -7.63 13.33
N GLY A 76 8.22 -8.27 12.18
CA GLY A 76 8.23 -9.73 12.02
C GLY A 76 6.91 -10.42 12.37
N GLY A 77 5.88 -9.66 12.73
CA GLY A 77 4.52 -10.14 13.01
C GLY A 77 3.52 -9.84 11.90
N TRP A 78 2.28 -10.26 12.13
CA TRP A 78 1.13 -9.96 11.26
C TRP A 78 0.30 -8.83 11.85
N MET A 79 -0.26 -7.98 11.00
CA MET A 79 -1.34 -7.07 11.35
C MET A 79 -2.55 -7.32 10.44
N SER A 80 -3.75 -7.20 11.00
CA SER A 80 -4.98 -7.30 10.24
C SER A 80 -5.14 -6.09 9.33
N THR A 81 -5.59 -6.33 8.10
CA THR A 81 -5.88 -5.28 7.13
C THR A 81 -7.25 -5.52 6.52
N ASN A 82 -7.93 -4.44 6.17
CA ASN A 82 -9.12 -4.49 5.34
C ASN A 82 -9.00 -3.46 4.21
N PRO A 83 -8.49 -3.86 3.03
CA PRO A 83 -8.31 -2.95 1.91
C PRO A 83 -9.64 -2.36 1.40
N ASN A 84 -10.77 -3.03 1.66
CA ASN A 84 -12.07 -2.56 1.21
C ASN A 84 -12.65 -1.46 2.09
N ASP A 85 -12.33 -1.42 3.39
CA ASP A 85 -12.91 -0.43 4.32
C ASP A 85 -12.45 0.98 4.00
N PHE A 86 -11.15 1.16 3.70
CA PHE A 86 -10.62 2.47 3.34
C PHE A 86 -11.17 2.96 2.00
N ASN A 87 -11.29 2.06 1.01
CA ASN A 87 -11.92 2.37 -0.27
C ASN A 87 -13.40 2.74 -0.09
N ALA A 88 -14.14 2.00 0.74
CA ALA A 88 -15.53 2.31 1.04
C ALA A 88 -15.69 3.66 1.74
N MET A 89 -14.83 3.98 2.71
CA MET A 89 -14.80 5.28 3.39
C MET A 89 -14.52 6.43 2.40
N ARG A 90 -13.51 6.27 1.53
CA ARG A 90 -13.18 7.25 0.48
C ARG A 90 -14.35 7.44 -0.47
N GLU A 91 -14.96 6.36 -0.96
CA GLU A 91 -16.11 6.44 -1.87
C GLU A 91 -17.33 7.10 -1.22
N ALA A 92 -17.62 6.77 0.04
CA ALA A 92 -18.71 7.37 0.79
C ALA A 92 -18.52 8.88 0.97
N LYS A 93 -17.33 9.33 1.38
CA LYS A 93 -17.04 10.78 1.50
C LYS A 93 -16.97 11.48 0.16
N ASN A 94 -16.45 10.83 -0.88
CA ASN A 94 -16.41 11.39 -2.21
C ASN A 94 -17.83 11.63 -2.74
N LYS A 95 -18.78 10.72 -2.50
CA LYS A 95 -20.20 10.95 -2.83
C LYS A 95 -20.84 12.07 -2.00
N GLY A 96 -20.46 12.20 -0.73
CA GLY A 96 -20.98 13.23 0.18
C GLY A 96 -20.52 14.67 -0.11
N ILE A 97 -19.36 14.85 -0.76
CA ILE A 97 -18.73 16.16 -0.98
C ILE A 97 -18.49 16.38 -2.49
N ASN A 98 -19.53 16.17 -3.31
CA ASN A 98 -19.52 16.45 -4.76
C ASN A 98 -18.28 15.91 -5.52
N ALA A 99 -17.79 14.74 -5.14
CA ALA A 99 -16.60 14.10 -5.72
C ALA A 99 -15.26 14.86 -5.57
N LEU A 100 -15.16 15.79 -4.61
CA LEU A 100 -13.96 16.62 -4.41
C LEU A 100 -12.89 16.00 -3.52
N ILE A 101 -13.21 14.95 -2.75
CA ILE A 101 -12.24 14.29 -1.86
C ILE A 101 -11.07 13.70 -2.64
N LYS A 102 -11.33 13.06 -3.79
CA LYS A 102 -10.26 12.51 -4.64
C LYS A 102 -9.31 13.61 -5.16
N PRO A 103 -9.80 14.73 -5.74
CA PRO A 103 -8.96 15.89 -6.06
C PRO A 103 -8.18 16.47 -4.88
N THR A 104 -8.82 16.65 -3.72
CA THR A 104 -8.17 17.23 -2.53
C THR A 104 -7.01 16.36 -2.04
N ILE A 105 -7.20 15.03 -1.98
CA ILE A 105 -6.14 14.09 -1.64
C ILE A 105 -4.97 14.22 -2.61
N ARG A 106 -5.24 14.30 -3.93
CA ARG A 106 -4.18 14.46 -4.94
C ARG A 106 -3.39 15.75 -4.76
N LEU A 107 -4.06 16.88 -4.48
CA LEU A 107 -3.40 18.15 -4.21
C LEU A 107 -2.54 18.10 -2.96
N MET A 108 -3.03 17.47 -1.89
CA MET A 108 -2.30 17.34 -0.63
C MET A 108 -1.09 16.41 -0.76
N LYS A 109 -1.21 15.30 -1.50
CA LYS A 109 -0.06 14.43 -1.83
C LYS A 109 0.99 15.17 -2.64
N TYR A 110 0.56 15.94 -3.64
CA TYR A 110 1.46 16.77 -4.44
C TYR A 110 2.20 17.80 -3.58
N TRP A 111 1.50 18.48 -2.68
CA TRP A 111 2.10 19.41 -1.73
C TRP A 111 3.08 18.71 -0.77
N ASN A 112 2.73 17.51 -0.28
CA ASN A 112 3.60 16.72 0.59
C ASN A 112 4.90 16.31 -0.13
N ALA A 113 4.80 15.86 -1.38
CA ALA A 113 5.96 15.53 -2.22
C ALA A 113 6.83 16.76 -2.49
N ALA A 114 6.23 17.91 -2.85
CA ALA A 114 6.94 19.17 -3.05
C ALA A 114 7.63 19.69 -1.77
N SER A 115 7.13 19.29 -0.60
CA SER A 115 7.70 19.64 0.70
C SER A 115 8.75 18.63 1.21
N GLY A 116 9.06 17.58 0.42
CA GLY A 116 10.04 16.55 0.79
C GLY A 116 9.49 15.44 1.69
N PHE A 117 8.20 15.09 1.56
CA PHE A 117 7.53 14.02 2.32
C PHE A 117 7.56 14.22 3.85
N LEU A 118 7.14 15.39 4.31
CA LEU A 118 7.06 15.72 5.74
C LEU A 118 6.05 14.84 6.50
N PHE A 119 5.03 14.33 5.81
CA PHE A 119 4.01 13.47 6.37
C PHE A 119 3.99 12.11 5.68
N ASP A 120 3.63 11.07 6.43
CA ASP A 120 3.28 9.78 5.85
C ASP A 120 2.04 9.92 4.94
N SER A 121 2.16 9.44 3.71
CA SER A 121 1.12 9.61 2.69
C SER A 121 -0.20 8.97 3.10
N PHE A 122 -0.17 7.81 3.75
CA PHE A 122 -1.39 7.12 4.16
C PHE A 122 -2.06 7.81 5.35
N ALA A 123 -1.29 8.25 6.35
CA ALA A 123 -1.79 9.05 7.47
C ALA A 123 -2.41 10.38 6.98
N LEU A 124 -1.82 11.02 5.97
CA LEU A 124 -2.36 12.22 5.34
C LEU A 124 -3.71 11.94 4.66
N GLU A 125 -3.82 10.85 3.90
CA GLU A 125 -5.09 10.45 3.27
C GLU A 125 -6.18 10.15 4.31
N GLN A 126 -5.83 9.44 5.39
CA GLN A 126 -6.74 9.17 6.51
C GLN A 126 -7.17 10.46 7.22
N GLY A 127 -6.25 11.38 7.47
CA GLY A 127 -6.54 12.67 8.10
C GLY A 127 -7.53 13.50 7.29
N ILE A 128 -7.32 13.60 5.97
CA ILE A 128 -8.24 14.29 5.05
C ILE A 128 -9.61 13.58 5.03
N CYS A 129 -9.61 12.25 4.95
CA CYS A 129 -10.85 11.48 5.01
C CYS A 129 -11.49 11.47 6.41
N GLY A 130 -10.80 11.91 7.46
CA GLY A 130 -11.33 12.05 8.82
C GLY A 130 -12.06 13.38 9.05
N GLN A 131 -11.69 14.43 8.31
CA GLN A 131 -12.24 15.77 8.54
C GLN A 131 -13.71 15.92 8.11
N GLY A 132 -14.47 16.69 8.87
CA GLY A 132 -15.81 17.13 8.49
C GLY A 132 -15.68 18.31 7.53
N PHE A 133 -16.22 18.18 6.32
CA PHE A 133 -16.35 19.30 5.39
C PHE A 133 -17.82 19.71 5.40
N TRP A 134 -18.09 20.89 5.95
CA TRP A 134 -19.42 21.49 6.09
C TRP A 134 -19.70 22.51 4.99
#